data_AF-R7TBM1-F1
#
_entry.id   AF-R7TBM1-F1
#
_cell.length_a   1.000
_cell.length_b   1.000
_cell.length_c   1.000
_cell.angle_alpha   90.00
_cell.angle_beta   90.00
_cell.angle_gamma   90.00
#
_symmetry.space_group_name_H-M   'P 1'
#
loop_
_entity.id
_entity.type
_entity.pdbx_description
1 polymer ?
#
loop_
_entity_poly.entity_id
_entity_poly.type
_entity_poly.pdbx_seq_one_letter_code
_entity_poly.pdbx_strand_id
1 'polypeptide(L)'
;MDTLMIYWFRYLGKPHPPTKLSYEATAKSLTLSWAPGWDGGPPQTFTITYSTDGNKKTIPNIPESPDSTRISYKLTEGISAEKSYSVEIFAINSQGSSEVVLWEPITTP
;
A
#
# COMPACT_ATOMS: atom_id res chain seq x y z
N MET A 1 -37.44 -23.67 2.43
CA MET A 1 -36.12 -23.16 2.01
C MET A 1 -36.34 -21.73 1.57
N ASP A 2 -36.05 -20.77 2.45
CA ASP A 2 -36.41 -19.37 2.25
C ASP A 2 -35.47 -18.67 1.29
N THR A 3 -36.06 -18.10 0.24
CA THR A 3 -35.44 -17.30 -0.83
C THR A 3 -34.89 -15.94 -0.34
N LEU A 4 -34.85 -15.70 0.99
CA LEU A 4 -34.35 -14.47 1.61
C LEU A 4 -32.91 -14.58 2.15
N MET A 5 -32.30 -15.77 2.15
CA MET A 5 -30.91 -16.00 2.60
C MET A 5 -29.82 -15.62 1.56
N ILE A 6 -30.20 -15.07 0.39
CA ILE A 6 -29.27 -14.81 -0.72
C ILE A 6 -28.80 -13.34 -0.78
N TYR A 7 -29.43 -12.41 -0.06
CA TYR A 7 -29.08 -10.97 -0.12
C TYR A 7 -28.09 -10.48 0.96
N TRP A 8 -27.56 -11.36 1.82
CA TRP A 8 -26.71 -10.93 2.96
C TRP A 8 -25.41 -11.73 3.16
N PHE A 9 -24.90 -12.44 2.16
CA PHE A 9 -23.46 -12.74 2.18
C PHE A 9 -22.70 -11.46 1.85
N ARG A 10 -22.51 -10.62 2.88
CA ARG A 10 -21.39 -9.66 2.88
C ARG A 10 -20.14 -10.49 2.66
N TYR A 11 -19.59 -10.44 1.46
CA TYR A 11 -18.40 -11.20 1.12
C TYR A 11 -17.25 -10.59 1.91
N LEU A 12 -16.91 -11.20 3.04
CA LEU A 12 -15.78 -10.81 3.87
C LEU A 12 -14.55 -11.54 3.35
N GLY A 13 -13.59 -10.77 2.86
CA GLY A 13 -12.34 -11.27 2.31
C GLY A 13 -11.15 -10.46 2.79
N LYS A 14 -9.96 -10.97 2.54
CA LYS A 14 -8.73 -10.19 2.63
C LYS A 14 -8.72 -9.16 1.48
N PRO A 15 -8.02 -8.03 1.65
CA PRO A 15 -7.92 -7.07 0.58
C PRO A 15 -7.16 -7.64 -0.62
N HIS A 16 -7.48 -7.12 -1.80
CA HIS A 16 -6.64 -7.30 -2.98
C HIS A 16 -5.39 -6.40 -2.89
N PRO A 17 -4.26 -6.82 -3.49
CA PRO A 17 -3.04 -6.02 -3.44
C PRO A 17 -3.21 -4.65 -4.12
N PRO A 18 -2.48 -3.62 -3.66
CA PRO A 18 -2.39 -2.35 -4.37
C PRO A 18 -1.95 -2.52 -5.82
N THR A 19 -2.39 -1.62 -6.70
CA THR A 19 -2.04 -1.64 -8.13
C THR A 19 -1.61 -0.25 -8.62
N LYS A 20 -1.22 -0.15 -9.90
CA LYS A 20 -0.84 1.11 -10.56
C LYS A 20 0.22 1.89 -9.76
N LEU A 21 1.23 1.16 -9.30
CA LEU A 21 2.34 1.70 -8.53
C LEU A 21 3.11 2.72 -9.37
N SER A 22 3.44 3.85 -8.77
CA SER A 22 4.30 4.88 -9.36
C SER A 22 5.00 5.68 -8.26
N TYR A 23 6.03 6.44 -8.61
CA TYR A 23 6.78 7.23 -7.65
C TYR A 23 7.36 8.50 -8.27
N GLU A 24 7.69 9.45 -7.39
CA GLU A 24 8.58 10.58 -7.67
C GLU A 24 9.71 10.57 -6.65
N ALA A 25 10.95 10.71 -7.12
CA ALA A 25 12.14 10.72 -6.27
C ALA A 25 12.82 12.09 -6.30
N THR A 26 13.23 12.55 -5.12
CA THR A 26 14.14 13.69 -4.95
C THR A 26 15.32 13.26 -4.09
N ALA A 27 16.36 14.09 -4.01
CA ALA A 27 17.50 13.87 -3.14
C ALA A 27 17.16 13.65 -1.64
N LYS A 28 15.91 13.95 -1.20
CA LYS A 28 15.48 13.90 0.20
C LYS A 28 14.10 13.31 0.42
N SER A 29 13.43 12.82 -0.62
CA SER A 29 12.09 12.24 -0.46
C SER A 29 11.72 11.27 -1.56
N LEU A 30 10.88 10.29 -1.21
CA LEU A 30 10.14 9.46 -2.17
C LEU A 30 8.66 9.74 -1.99
N THR A 31 7.98 10.19 -3.03
CA THR A 31 6.51 10.24 -3.06
C THR A 31 6.02 8.99 -3.77
N LEU A 32 5.35 8.11 -3.04
CA LEU A 32 4.83 6.84 -3.53
C LEU A 32 3.34 7.00 -3.82
N SER A 33 2.88 6.51 -4.96
CA SER A 33 1.46 6.48 -5.30
C SER A 33 1.00 5.11 -5.76
N TRP A 34 -0.23 4.74 -5.38
CA TRP A 34 -0.88 3.49 -5.77
C TRP A 34 -2.40 3.68 -5.88
N ALA A 35 -3.06 2.75 -6.56
CA ALA A 35 -4.50 2.57 -6.50
C ALA A 35 -4.85 1.46 -5.48
N PRO A 36 -5.84 1.65 -4.61
CA PRO A 36 -6.31 0.60 -3.72
C PRO A 36 -6.90 -0.58 -4.52
N GLY A 37 -6.72 -1.79 -3.99
CA GLY A 37 -7.47 -2.97 -4.44
C GLY A 37 -8.86 -3.01 -3.78
N TRP A 38 -9.66 -4.02 -4.12
CA TRP A 38 -10.89 -4.29 -3.38
C TRP A 38 -10.56 -4.59 -1.91
N ASP A 39 -11.23 -3.90 -1.00
CA ASP A 39 -11.00 -3.97 0.44
C ASP A 39 -11.47 -5.29 1.09
N GLY A 40 -12.21 -6.11 0.35
CA GLY A 40 -12.79 -7.36 0.86
C GLY A 40 -13.98 -7.15 1.79
N GLY A 41 -14.59 -5.96 1.82
CA GLY A 41 -15.78 -5.61 2.61
C GLY A 41 -15.49 -4.77 3.86
N PRO A 42 -14.55 -5.15 4.75
CA PRO A 42 -14.09 -4.28 5.83
C PRO A 42 -13.11 -3.21 5.35
N PRO A 43 -13.04 -2.04 6.04
CA PRO A 43 -12.07 -1.00 5.72
C PRO A 43 -10.62 -1.52 5.74
N GLN A 44 -9.84 -1.12 4.75
CA GLN A 44 -8.41 -1.45 4.64
C GLN A 44 -7.50 -0.28 5.01
N THR A 45 -6.28 -0.61 5.41
CA THR A 45 -5.14 0.32 5.50
C THR A 45 -3.94 -0.26 4.76
N PHE A 46 -2.91 0.55 4.55
CA PHE A 46 -1.70 0.14 3.85
C PHE A 46 -0.49 0.18 4.77
N THR A 47 0.43 -0.75 4.55
CA THR A 47 1.75 -0.76 5.19
C THR A 47 2.81 -0.69 4.11
N ILE A 48 3.68 0.31 4.20
CA ILE A 48 4.83 0.48 3.31
C ILE A 48 6.09 0.11 4.08
N THR A 49 6.97 -0.66 3.44
CA THR A 49 8.30 -0.92 3.95
C THR A 49 9.31 -0.48 2.91
N TYR A 50 10.36 0.21 3.34
CA TYR A 50 11.44 0.66 2.48
C TYR A 50 12.79 0.40 3.12
N SER A 51 13.79 0.10 2.29
CA SER A 51 15.15 -0.17 2.76
C SER A 51 16.22 0.33 1.80
N THR A 52 17.35 0.74 2.36
CA THR A 52 18.58 1.14 1.66
C THR A 52 19.77 0.77 2.53
N ASP A 53 20.87 0.31 1.93
CA ASP A 53 22.14 0.03 2.62
C ASP A 53 22.00 -0.80 3.92
N GLY A 54 21.10 -1.80 3.92
CA GLY A 54 20.84 -2.63 5.09
C GLY A 54 19.96 -2.00 6.19
N ASN A 55 19.57 -0.73 6.06
CA ASN A 55 18.61 -0.07 6.94
C ASN A 55 17.19 -0.28 6.41
N LYS A 56 16.28 -0.74 7.27
CA LYS A 56 14.86 -1.00 6.95
C LYS A 56 13.95 -0.14 7.80
N LYS A 57 12.91 0.43 7.19
CA LYS A 57 11.86 1.19 7.86
C LYS A 57 10.48 0.72 7.39
N THR A 58 9.50 0.76 8.30
CA THR A 58 8.13 0.34 8.05
C THR A 58 7.17 1.41 8.53
N ILE A 59 6.22 1.78 7.67
CA ILE A 59 5.15 2.75 7.91
C ILE A 59 3.82 1.99 7.86
N PRO A 60 3.25 1.65 9.03
CA PRO A 60 1.96 0.96 9.09
C PRO A 60 0.78 1.95 9.02
N ASN A 61 -0.42 1.41 8.83
CA ASN A 61 -1.70 2.09 9.04
C ASN A 61 -1.90 3.36 8.21
N ILE A 62 -1.37 3.41 6.98
CA ILE A 62 -1.71 4.49 6.05
C ILE A 62 -3.19 4.32 5.67
N PRO A 63 -4.06 5.30 5.97
CA PRO A 63 -5.49 5.15 5.75
C PRO A 63 -5.81 5.11 4.26
N GLU A 64 -6.80 4.29 3.89
CA GLU A 64 -7.48 4.48 2.62
C GLU A 64 -8.25 5.81 2.60
N SER A 65 -8.30 6.45 1.45
CA SER A 65 -9.19 7.57 1.20
C SER A 65 -10.37 7.07 0.36
N PRO A 66 -11.57 6.89 0.94
CA PRO A 66 -12.70 6.25 0.26
C PRO A 66 -13.18 7.02 -0.98
N ASP A 67 -12.92 8.33 -1.05
CA ASP A 67 -13.28 9.18 -2.18
C ASP A 67 -12.18 9.24 -3.26
N SER A 68 -11.03 8.58 -3.03
CA SER A 68 -9.90 8.62 -3.94
C SER A 68 -9.60 7.27 -4.56
N THR A 69 -9.55 7.26 -5.89
CA THR A 69 -9.06 6.10 -6.66
C THR A 69 -7.54 5.96 -6.64
N ARG A 70 -6.83 6.92 -6.02
CA ARG A 70 -5.37 6.98 -5.96
C ARG A 70 -4.89 7.59 -4.65
N ILE A 71 -3.97 6.91 -3.98
CA ILE A 71 -3.36 7.34 -2.72
C ILE A 71 -1.92 7.75 -3.01
N SER A 72 -1.46 8.79 -2.32
CA SER A 72 -0.06 9.24 -2.36
C SER A 72 0.47 9.40 -0.94
N TYR A 73 1.68 8.91 -0.68
CA TYR A 73 2.36 9.02 0.60
C TYR A 73 3.81 9.45 0.41
N LYS A 74 4.26 10.46 1.16
CA LYS A 74 5.60 11.02 1.06
C LYS A 74 6.50 10.51 2.18
N LEU A 75 7.54 9.78 1.81
CA LEU A 75 8.64 9.36 2.68
C LEU A 75 9.74 10.41 2.67
N THR A 76 10.21 10.82 3.85
CA THR A 76 11.33 11.76 4.02
C THR A 76 12.40 11.21 4.96
N GLU A 77 12.01 10.34 5.90
CA GLU A 77 12.89 9.90 6.97
C GLU A 77 13.95 8.89 6.49
N GLY A 78 15.23 9.26 6.50
CA GLY A 78 16.29 8.36 6.02
C GLY A 78 16.35 8.24 4.49
N ILE A 79 15.69 9.16 3.76
CA ILE A 79 15.88 9.31 2.33
C ILE A 79 17.08 10.23 2.05
N SER A 80 18.02 9.78 1.23
CA SER A 80 19.23 10.51 0.85
C SER A 80 19.49 10.39 -0.64
N ALA A 81 20.22 11.36 -1.20
CA ALA A 81 20.61 11.41 -2.61
C ALA A 81 21.48 10.21 -3.00
N GLU A 82 21.47 9.90 -4.30
CA GLU A 82 22.32 8.86 -4.91
C GLU A 82 22.21 7.49 -4.23
N LYS A 83 21.01 7.14 -3.76
CA LYS A 83 20.72 5.85 -3.12
C LYS A 83 19.64 5.08 -3.86
N SER A 84 19.73 3.76 -3.80
CA SER A 84 18.72 2.85 -4.35
C SER A 84 17.89 2.26 -3.20
N TYR A 85 16.57 2.37 -3.32
CA TYR A 85 15.61 1.92 -2.33
C TYR A 85 14.81 0.73 -2.87
N SER A 86 14.75 -0.34 -2.08
CA SER A 86 13.74 -1.38 -2.25
C SER A 86 12.50 -0.98 -1.46
N VAL A 87 11.35 -0.91 -2.13
CA VAL A 87 10.09 -0.47 -1.53
C VAL A 87 8.99 -1.48 -1.82
N GLU A 88 8.26 -1.87 -0.79
CA GLU A 88 7.15 -2.82 -0.84
C GLU A 88 5.91 -2.25 -0.12
N ILE A 89 4.73 -2.68 -0.56
CA ILE A 89 3.45 -2.31 0.03
C ILE A 89 2.49 -3.50 0.03
N PHE A 90 1.66 -3.56 1.06
CA PHE A 90 0.48 -4.43 1.09
C PHE A 90 -0.69 -3.73 1.78
N ALA A 91 -1.90 -4.18 1.49
CA ALA A 91 -3.12 -3.75 2.17
C ALA A 91 -3.47 -4.72 3.30
N ILE A 92 -4.11 -4.24 4.36
CA ILE A 92 -4.56 -5.04 5.50
C ILE A 92 -5.94 -4.59 5.95
N ASN A 93 -6.80 -5.55 6.27
CA ASN A 93 -8.08 -5.31 6.94
C ASN A 93 -8.25 -6.32 8.11
N SER A 94 -9.44 -6.36 8.70
CA SER A 94 -9.75 -7.29 9.81
C SER A 94 -9.70 -8.78 9.44
N GLN A 95 -9.73 -9.13 8.15
CA GLN A 95 -9.63 -10.50 7.65
C GLN A 95 -8.19 -10.91 7.30
N GLY A 96 -7.25 -9.96 7.26
CA GLY A 96 -5.83 -10.20 7.04
C GLY A 96 -5.22 -9.30 5.96
N SER A 97 -4.06 -9.72 5.45
CA SER A 97 -3.27 -8.96 4.48
C SER A 97 -3.43 -9.45 3.05
N SER A 98 -3.32 -8.53 2.10
CA SER A 98 -3.11 -8.84 0.68
C SER A 98 -1.73 -9.48 0.45
N GLU A 99 -1.48 -9.91 -0.79
CA GLU A 99 -0.12 -10.13 -1.25
C GLU A 99 0.70 -8.82 -1.19
N VAL A 100 2.03 -8.98 -1.06
CA VAL A 100 2.98 -7.88 -1.10
C VAL A 100 3.30 -7.56 -2.55
N VAL A 101 3.29 -6.29 -2.90
CA VAL A 101 3.73 -5.79 -4.21
C VAL A 101 4.91 -4.83 -4.03
N LEU A 102 5.83 -4.85 -4.99
CA LEU A 102 7.05 -4.05 -4.96
C LEU A 102 7.03 -3.00 -6.06
N TRP A 103 7.62 -1.85 -5.79
CA TRP A 103 8.09 -0.97 -6.86
C TRP A 103 9.37 -1.55 -7.45
N GLU A 104 9.64 -1.24 -8.72
CA GLU A 104 11.01 -1.32 -9.25
C GLU A 104 11.96 -0.50 -8.36
N PRO A 105 13.24 -0.88 -8.24
CA PRO A 105 14.20 -0.18 -7.40
C PRO A 105 14.20 1.34 -7.66
N ILE A 106 13.95 2.12 -6.62
CA ILE A 106 13.81 3.57 -6.73
C ILE A 106 15.17 4.21 -6.44
N THR A 107 15.74 4.89 -7.42
CA THR A 107 17.00 5.63 -7.22
C THR A 107 16.71 7.11 -7.02
N THR A 108 17.27 7.68 -5.96
CA THR A 108 17.23 9.13 -5.74
C THR A 108 18.30 9.83 -6.59
N PRO A 109 17.98 11.00 -7.17
CA PRO A 109 18.97 11.82 -7.86
C PRO A 109 19.99 12.44 -6.90
#